data_AF-A0A436R2W4-F1
#
_entry.id   AF-A0A436R2W4-F1
#
_cell.length_a   1.000
_cell.length_b   1.000
_cell.length_c   1.000
_cell.angle_alpha   90.00
_cell.angle_beta   90.00
_cell.angle_gamma   90.00
#
_symmetry.space_group_name_H-M   'P 1'
#
loop_
_entity.id
_entity.type
_entity.pdbx_description
1 polymer ?
#
loop_
_entity_poly.entity_id
_entity_poly.type
_entity_poly.pdbx_seq_one_letter_code
_entity_poly.pdbx_strand_id
1 'polypeptide(L)'
;MTLTNRDIVELTEWRRKLHRQPEISNEEEKTAKEVVDFLADTGPDKVLTGLGGHGVVAVYDSGQAGPTVLFRSELDALPIEELSGVAHSSQVPGKSHMCGHDGHTAILAALGRQFGRDRPARGRVVLMFQPAEETGNGAAGVVADPRFAEIAPDFAFSLHNLPGVPFGEVRLKAGTVNCASRGMRIVLEGKTAHSSMPETGTSPMPTVSELMPALPALGRGTFADDDFSMLTVTHCSMGEAVFGIAPGYAEVWATLRTRRDERMAELVAAAEALAAEIAAAHGLA
;
A
#
# COMPACT_ATOMS: atom_id res chain seq x y z
N MET A 1 5.16 7.90 -31.75
CA MET A 1 5.67 6.59 -31.30
C MET A 1 4.50 5.66 -31.07
N THR A 2 4.55 4.44 -31.59
CA THR A 2 3.53 3.43 -31.35
C THR A 2 4.20 2.08 -31.08
N LEU A 3 3.60 1.31 -30.19
CA LEU A 3 4.00 -0.08 -29.95
C LEU A 3 3.68 -0.91 -31.20
N THR A 4 4.58 -1.80 -31.57
CA THR A 4 4.36 -2.76 -32.67
C THR A 4 3.54 -3.96 -32.16
N ASN A 5 2.98 -4.75 -33.07
CA ASN A 5 2.30 -6.01 -32.69
C ASN A 5 3.23 -6.95 -31.90
N ARG A 6 4.52 -6.97 -32.25
CA ARG A 6 5.53 -7.73 -31.53
C ARG A 6 5.68 -7.22 -30.09
N ASP A 7 5.69 -5.90 -29.90
CA ASP A 7 5.74 -5.32 -28.55
C ASP A 7 4.56 -5.75 -27.69
N ILE A 8 3.36 -5.71 -28.25
CA ILE A 8 2.14 -6.11 -27.53
C ILE A 8 2.22 -7.57 -27.10
N VAL A 9 2.68 -8.47 -27.98
CA VAL A 9 2.84 -9.89 -27.65
C VAL A 9 3.87 -10.08 -26.54
N GLU A 10 5.05 -9.49 -26.66
CA GLU A 10 6.13 -9.63 -25.68
C GLU A 10 5.76 -9.03 -24.32
N LEU A 11 5.15 -7.84 -24.29
CA LEU A 11 4.67 -7.20 -23.05
C LEU A 11 3.55 -8.02 -22.40
N THR A 12 2.66 -8.61 -23.20
CA THR A 12 1.59 -9.48 -22.67
C THR A 12 2.17 -10.73 -22.04
N GLU A 13 3.12 -11.40 -22.70
CA GLU A 13 3.78 -12.58 -22.14
C GLU A 13 4.63 -12.25 -20.92
N TRP A 14 5.26 -11.08 -20.90
CA TRP A 14 6.00 -10.59 -19.75
C TRP A 14 5.10 -10.31 -18.55
N ARG A 15 3.98 -9.60 -18.75
CA ARG A 15 2.95 -9.43 -17.71
C ARG A 15 2.48 -10.76 -17.16
N ARG A 16 2.22 -11.74 -18.03
CA ARG A 16 1.81 -13.09 -17.62
C ARG A 16 2.91 -13.85 -16.88
N LYS A 17 4.18 -13.61 -17.19
CA LYS A 17 5.32 -14.15 -16.45
C LYS A 17 5.37 -13.60 -15.03
N LEU A 18 5.25 -12.28 -14.88
CA LEU A 18 5.14 -11.63 -13.56
C LEU A 18 3.94 -12.18 -12.77
N HIS A 19 2.78 -12.29 -13.40
CA HIS A 19 1.57 -12.85 -12.76
C HIS A 19 1.77 -14.25 -12.18
N ARG A 20 2.52 -15.11 -12.88
CA ARG A 20 2.81 -16.49 -12.44
C ARG A 20 3.78 -16.55 -11.26
N GLN A 21 4.59 -15.53 -11.05
CA GLN A 21 5.68 -15.51 -10.07
C GLN A 21 5.58 -14.29 -9.14
N PRO A 22 4.44 -14.12 -8.43
CA PRO A 22 4.23 -12.96 -7.58
C PRO A 22 5.16 -12.99 -6.36
N GLU A 23 5.69 -11.82 -6.00
CA GLU A 23 6.38 -11.57 -4.73
C GLU A 23 5.63 -10.49 -3.96
N ILE A 24 5.38 -10.73 -2.67
CA ILE A 24 4.64 -9.79 -1.82
C ILE A 24 5.54 -8.65 -1.34
N SER A 25 4.95 -7.63 -0.72
CA SER A 25 5.67 -6.48 -0.21
C SER A 25 6.93 -6.87 0.60
N ASN A 26 8.06 -6.27 0.28
CA ASN A 26 9.40 -6.51 0.84
C ASN A 26 10.09 -7.83 0.43
N GLU A 27 9.49 -8.63 -0.45
CA GLU A 27 10.10 -9.86 -1.01
C GLU A 27 10.39 -9.75 -2.52
N GLU A 28 10.25 -8.58 -3.13
CA GLU A 28 10.19 -8.34 -4.58
C GLU A 28 11.55 -8.42 -5.30
N GLU A 29 12.49 -9.23 -4.78
CA GLU A 29 13.85 -9.34 -5.30
C GLU A 29 13.87 -9.84 -6.76
N LYS A 30 13.13 -10.91 -7.07
CA LYS A 30 13.12 -11.50 -8.41
C LYS A 30 12.31 -10.64 -9.37
N THR A 31 11.23 -10.03 -8.90
CA THR A 31 10.38 -9.12 -9.67
C THR A 31 11.16 -7.88 -10.06
N ALA A 32 11.91 -7.29 -9.12
CA ALA A 32 12.81 -6.16 -9.39
C ALA A 32 13.90 -6.54 -10.39
N LYS A 33 14.53 -7.71 -10.22
CA LYS A 33 15.50 -8.22 -11.18
C LYS A 33 14.91 -8.39 -12.58
N GLU A 34 13.71 -8.93 -12.68
CA GLU A 34 13.01 -9.14 -13.95
C GLU A 34 12.71 -7.80 -14.65
N VAL A 35 12.37 -6.75 -13.91
CA VAL A 35 12.21 -5.39 -14.45
C VAL A 35 13.51 -4.85 -15.03
N VAL A 36 14.62 -4.99 -14.29
CA VAL A 36 15.95 -4.55 -14.78
C VAL A 36 16.33 -5.31 -16.04
N ASP A 37 16.17 -6.64 -16.03
CA ASP A 37 16.51 -7.49 -17.18
C ASP A 37 15.64 -7.15 -18.40
N PHE A 38 14.34 -6.91 -18.21
CA PHE A 38 13.43 -6.56 -19.31
C PHE A 38 13.73 -5.18 -19.93
N LEU A 39 14.19 -4.22 -19.11
CA LEU A 39 14.54 -2.87 -19.56
C LEU A 39 15.98 -2.75 -20.06
N ALA A 40 16.82 -3.77 -19.94
CA ALA A 40 18.21 -3.68 -20.37
C ALA A 40 18.34 -3.30 -21.87
N ASP A 41 17.52 -3.94 -22.71
CA ASP A 41 17.55 -3.74 -24.17
C ASP A 41 16.92 -2.42 -24.64
N THR A 42 16.27 -1.67 -23.74
CA THR A 42 15.73 -0.33 -24.07
C THR A 42 16.77 0.77 -23.84
N GLY A 43 17.96 0.43 -23.34
CA GLY A 43 19.09 1.33 -23.13
C GLY A 43 18.77 2.56 -22.28
N PRO A 44 18.36 2.43 -21.01
CA PRO A 44 18.24 3.57 -20.09
C PRO A 44 19.60 4.26 -19.90
N ASP A 45 19.60 5.59 -19.78
CA ASP A 45 20.82 6.37 -19.52
C ASP A 45 21.32 6.19 -18.08
N LYS A 46 20.42 5.81 -17.17
CA LYS A 46 20.73 5.45 -15.79
C LYS A 46 19.73 4.42 -15.27
N VAL A 47 20.24 3.44 -14.54
CA VAL A 47 19.44 2.50 -13.76
C VAL A 47 19.85 2.60 -12.31
N LEU A 48 18.89 2.74 -11.41
CA LEU A 48 19.10 2.59 -9.98
C LEU A 48 18.28 1.42 -9.46
N THR A 49 18.87 0.64 -8.57
CA THR A 49 18.19 -0.44 -7.85
C THR A 49 18.37 -0.26 -6.36
N GLY A 50 17.52 -0.95 -5.59
CA GLY A 50 17.64 -0.95 -4.15
C GLY A 50 17.04 0.29 -3.49
N LEU A 51 16.13 1.03 -4.15
CA LEU A 51 15.49 2.21 -3.53
C LEU A 51 14.31 1.76 -2.67
N GLY A 52 14.33 2.11 -1.38
CA GLY A 52 13.25 1.75 -0.46
C GLY A 52 13.02 0.24 -0.34
N GLY A 53 14.07 -0.58 -0.43
CA GLY A 53 13.97 -2.03 -0.57
C GLY A 53 14.28 -2.43 -2.01
N HIS A 54 13.35 -3.07 -2.71
CA HIS A 54 13.58 -3.59 -4.07
C HIS A 54 13.27 -2.62 -5.21
N GLY A 55 13.14 -1.31 -4.93
CA GLY A 55 12.74 -0.34 -5.95
C GLY A 55 13.73 -0.21 -7.09
N VAL A 56 13.19 -0.08 -8.30
CA VAL A 56 13.94 0.04 -9.55
C VAL A 56 13.58 1.33 -10.25
N VAL A 57 14.58 2.03 -10.76
CA VAL A 57 14.43 3.25 -11.54
C VAL A 57 15.17 3.10 -12.85
N ALA A 58 14.52 3.49 -13.96
CA ALA A 58 15.15 3.65 -15.26
C ALA A 58 14.95 5.09 -15.76
N VAL A 59 16.04 5.78 -16.10
CA VAL A 59 16.03 7.17 -16.58
C VAL A 59 16.31 7.19 -18.08
N TYR A 60 15.52 7.98 -18.81
CA TYR A 60 15.70 8.28 -20.23
C TYR A 60 15.84 9.79 -20.39
N ASP A 61 17.05 10.25 -20.69
CA ASP A 61 17.43 11.65 -20.77
C ASP A 61 17.57 12.09 -22.23
N SER A 62 17.02 13.26 -22.55
CA SER A 62 17.17 13.85 -23.88
C SER A 62 18.52 14.50 -24.11
N GLY A 63 19.30 14.74 -23.05
CA GLY A 63 20.50 15.58 -23.07
C GLY A 63 20.22 17.08 -23.30
N GLN A 64 18.96 17.50 -23.26
CA GLN A 64 18.53 18.89 -23.45
C GLN A 64 17.82 19.37 -22.19
N ALA A 65 18.00 20.64 -21.84
CA ALA A 65 17.34 21.24 -20.68
C ALA A 65 15.81 21.11 -20.78
N GLY A 66 15.19 20.69 -19.68
CA GLY A 66 13.75 20.48 -19.58
C GLY A 66 13.37 19.85 -18.25
N PRO A 67 12.08 19.58 -18.04
CA PRO A 67 11.58 19.02 -16.79
C PRO A 67 11.97 17.55 -16.61
N THR A 68 11.98 17.09 -15.37
CA THR A 68 11.99 15.68 -14.97
C THR A 68 10.55 15.23 -14.78
N VAL A 69 10.10 14.26 -15.58
CA VAL A 69 8.76 13.67 -15.47
C VAL A 69 8.88 12.23 -15.01
N LEU A 70 8.25 11.88 -13.89
CA LEU A 70 8.25 10.54 -13.33
C LEU A 70 6.93 9.82 -13.62
N PHE A 71 7.02 8.58 -14.08
CA PHE A 71 5.89 7.65 -14.18
C PHE A 71 6.13 6.50 -13.20
N ARG A 72 5.13 6.18 -12.38
CA ARG A 72 5.24 5.22 -11.28
C ARG A 72 4.31 4.03 -11.46
N SER A 73 4.83 2.83 -11.18
CA SER A 73 4.10 1.58 -10.96
C SER A 73 4.62 0.86 -9.73
N GLU A 74 3.92 -0.19 -9.31
CA GLU A 74 4.22 -1.02 -8.16
C GLU A 74 4.79 -2.38 -8.58
N LEU A 75 5.66 -2.95 -7.75
CA LEU A 75 6.25 -4.28 -7.96
C LEU A 75 5.49 -5.38 -7.23
N ASP A 76 4.93 -5.08 -6.07
CA ASP A 76 4.47 -6.10 -5.12
C ASP A 76 3.12 -6.73 -5.48
N ALA A 77 2.96 -7.97 -5.03
CA ALA A 77 1.73 -8.74 -5.05
C ALA A 77 1.10 -8.82 -3.64
N LEU A 78 0.02 -9.59 -3.52
CA LEU A 78 -0.74 -9.77 -2.28
C LEU A 78 -0.60 -11.21 -1.72
N PRO A 79 -0.71 -11.40 -0.39
CA PRO A 79 -0.74 -12.72 0.25
C PRO A 79 -2.13 -13.37 0.11
N ILE A 80 -2.58 -13.56 -1.13
CA ILE A 80 -3.87 -14.13 -1.50
C ILE A 80 -3.65 -15.33 -2.40
N GLU A 81 -4.28 -16.47 -2.08
CA GLU A 81 -4.34 -17.64 -2.96
C GLU A 81 -5.15 -17.31 -4.22
N GLU A 82 -4.57 -17.55 -5.40
CA GLU A 82 -5.27 -17.31 -6.65
C GLU A 82 -6.22 -18.46 -7.00
N LEU A 83 -7.50 -18.14 -7.15
CA LEU A 83 -8.54 -19.09 -7.53
C LEU A 83 -9.13 -18.80 -8.94
N SER A 84 -8.44 -17.99 -9.75
CA SER A 84 -8.97 -17.50 -11.03
C SER A 84 -9.06 -18.59 -12.10
N GLY A 85 -8.15 -19.58 -12.08
CA GLY A 85 -8.07 -20.65 -13.06
C GLY A 85 -7.59 -20.22 -14.45
N VAL A 86 -7.08 -18.99 -14.62
CA VAL A 86 -6.56 -18.53 -15.91
C VAL A 86 -5.25 -19.28 -16.27
N ALA A 87 -4.94 -19.40 -17.56
CA ALA A 87 -3.76 -20.14 -18.02
C ALA A 87 -2.41 -19.59 -17.50
N HIS A 88 -2.41 -18.38 -16.94
CA HIS A 88 -1.25 -17.71 -16.34
C HIS A 88 -1.44 -17.43 -14.85
N SER A 89 -2.30 -18.21 -14.16
CA SER A 89 -2.48 -18.12 -12.71
C SER A 89 -1.14 -18.25 -11.99
N SER A 90 -1.03 -17.63 -10.82
CA SER A 90 0.08 -17.75 -9.89
C SER A 90 0.48 -19.21 -9.69
N GLN A 91 1.79 -19.43 -9.70
CA GLN A 91 2.41 -20.72 -9.40
C GLN A 91 2.99 -20.74 -7.98
N VAL A 92 2.84 -19.64 -7.23
CA VAL A 92 3.36 -19.48 -5.88
C VAL A 92 2.19 -19.58 -4.90
N PRO A 93 2.10 -20.65 -4.09
CA PRO A 93 1.01 -20.83 -3.14
C PRO A 93 0.86 -19.64 -2.21
N GLY A 94 -0.38 -19.19 -2.00
CA GLY A 94 -0.75 -18.10 -1.12
C GLY A 94 -0.38 -16.71 -1.60
N LYS A 95 0.13 -16.53 -2.83
CA LYS A 95 0.55 -15.22 -3.36
C LYS A 95 -0.02 -14.98 -4.75
N SER A 96 -0.48 -13.76 -5.03
CA SER A 96 -1.04 -13.41 -6.34
C SER A 96 -1.15 -11.91 -6.60
N HIS A 97 -1.10 -11.50 -7.88
CA HIS A 97 -1.32 -10.12 -8.29
C HIS A 97 -2.82 -9.83 -8.46
N MET A 98 -3.52 -9.63 -7.34
CA MET A 98 -4.96 -9.31 -7.32
C MET A 98 -5.27 -7.80 -7.35
N CYS A 99 -4.25 -6.95 -7.20
CA CYS A 99 -4.36 -5.49 -7.36
C CYS A 99 -3.98 -5.01 -8.78
N GLY A 100 -3.42 -5.91 -9.61
CA GLY A 100 -3.05 -5.63 -11.00
C GLY A 100 -1.71 -4.92 -11.21
N HIS A 101 -0.84 -4.91 -10.19
CA HIS A 101 0.49 -4.28 -10.22
C HIS A 101 1.41 -4.83 -11.32
N ASP A 102 1.28 -6.11 -11.66
CA ASP A 102 1.93 -6.73 -12.81
C ASP A 102 1.53 -6.07 -14.15
N GLY A 103 0.27 -5.67 -14.27
CA GLY A 103 -0.25 -4.89 -15.39
C GLY A 103 0.32 -3.47 -15.42
N HIS A 104 0.37 -2.79 -14.27
CA HIS A 104 0.96 -1.44 -14.18
C HIS A 104 2.44 -1.46 -14.57
N THR A 105 3.19 -2.43 -14.06
CA THR A 105 4.60 -2.65 -14.38
C THR A 105 4.81 -2.95 -15.87
N ALA A 106 3.95 -3.77 -16.48
CA ALA A 106 3.97 -3.99 -17.93
C ALA A 106 3.71 -2.72 -18.76
N ILE A 107 2.74 -1.89 -18.35
CA ILE A 107 2.45 -0.60 -19.00
C ILE A 107 3.66 0.34 -18.88
N LEU A 108 4.27 0.43 -17.70
CA LEU A 108 5.42 1.29 -17.47
C LEU A 108 6.65 0.82 -18.29
N ALA A 109 6.89 -0.49 -18.37
CA ALA A 109 7.93 -1.03 -19.22
C ALA A 109 7.69 -0.76 -20.73
N ALA A 110 6.43 -0.70 -21.15
CA ALA A 110 6.07 -0.31 -22.50
C ALA A 110 6.48 1.15 -22.80
N LEU A 111 6.39 2.06 -21.82
CA LEU A 111 6.96 3.41 -21.95
C LEU A 111 8.49 3.36 -22.07
N GLY A 112 9.16 2.50 -21.31
CA GLY A 112 10.60 2.27 -21.44
C GLY A 112 11.02 1.87 -22.86
N ARG A 113 10.26 0.98 -23.51
CA ARG A 113 10.49 0.63 -24.94
C ARG A 113 10.32 1.81 -25.89
N GLN A 114 9.35 2.68 -25.63
CA GLN A 114 9.15 3.87 -26.45
C GLN A 114 10.33 4.83 -26.29
N PHE A 115 10.71 5.16 -25.05
CA PHE A 115 11.83 6.06 -24.77
C PHE A 115 13.21 5.49 -25.13
N GLY A 116 13.32 4.16 -25.22
CA GLY A 116 14.49 3.49 -25.76
C GLY A 116 14.66 3.69 -27.27
N ARG A 117 13.56 3.85 -28.01
CA ARG A 117 13.58 4.08 -29.47
C ARG A 117 13.72 5.55 -29.82
N ASP A 118 13.06 6.40 -29.06
CA ASP A 118 13.06 7.84 -29.28
C ASP A 118 12.98 8.52 -27.93
N ARG A 119 14.04 9.24 -27.58
CA ARG A 119 14.19 9.91 -26.28
C ARG A 119 13.11 10.98 -26.10
N PRO A 120 12.81 11.42 -24.87
CA PRO A 120 11.99 12.61 -24.69
C PRO A 120 12.57 13.78 -25.49
N ALA A 121 11.72 14.67 -26.01
CA ALA A 121 12.19 15.79 -26.84
C ALA A 121 13.06 16.80 -26.06
N ARG A 122 12.81 16.94 -24.74
CA ARG A 122 13.58 17.75 -23.80
C ARG A 122 13.45 17.18 -22.38
N GLY A 123 14.42 17.47 -21.52
CA GLY A 123 14.42 17.00 -20.14
C GLY A 123 14.60 15.49 -20.05
N ARG A 124 14.07 14.88 -19.00
CA ARG A 124 14.21 13.44 -18.77
C ARG A 124 12.94 12.81 -18.24
N VAL A 125 12.77 11.54 -18.56
CA VAL A 125 11.70 10.69 -18.03
C VAL A 125 12.30 9.69 -17.05
N VAL A 126 11.68 9.57 -15.88
CA VAL A 126 12.04 8.63 -14.82
C VAL A 126 10.92 7.59 -14.72
N LEU A 127 11.24 6.33 -14.97
CA LEU A 127 10.31 5.22 -14.76
C LEU A 127 10.61 4.61 -13.39
N MET A 128 9.67 4.73 -12.47
CA MET A 128 9.79 4.29 -11.08
C MET A 128 8.94 3.02 -10.86
N PHE A 129 9.60 1.92 -10.58
CA PHE A 129 8.97 0.67 -10.16
C PHE A 129 9.15 0.55 -8.64
N GLN A 130 8.13 0.97 -7.91
CA GLN A 130 8.11 1.09 -6.46
C GLN A 130 7.86 -0.28 -5.80
N PRO A 131 8.61 -0.66 -4.76
CA PRO A 131 8.28 -1.85 -3.97
C PRO A 131 7.17 -1.54 -2.96
N ALA A 132 6.68 -2.58 -2.28
CA ALA A 132 5.95 -2.52 -1.02
C ALA A 132 4.83 -1.48 -0.92
N GLU A 133 4.00 -1.33 -1.97
CA GLU A 133 2.84 -0.46 -1.94
C GLU A 133 1.79 -0.94 -0.95
N GLU A 134 1.52 -2.26 -0.92
CA GLU A 134 0.40 -2.83 -0.17
C GLU A 134 0.58 -2.73 1.36
N THR A 135 1.82 -2.49 1.82
CA THR A 135 2.13 -2.21 3.24
C THR A 135 2.21 -0.72 3.56
N GLY A 136 2.17 0.15 2.54
CA GLY A 136 2.37 1.60 2.66
C GLY A 136 3.83 2.03 2.82
N ASN A 137 4.78 1.10 2.91
CA ASN A 137 6.19 1.40 3.20
C ASN A 137 6.97 1.84 1.95
N GLY A 138 6.54 1.42 0.76
CA GLY A 138 7.27 1.60 -0.50
C GLY A 138 7.63 3.03 -0.84
N ALA A 139 6.62 3.88 -1.04
CA ALA A 139 6.83 5.27 -1.44
C ALA A 139 7.65 6.05 -0.41
N ALA A 140 7.36 5.83 0.89
CA ALA A 140 8.10 6.45 1.98
C ALA A 140 9.57 6.01 1.98
N GLY A 141 9.84 4.71 1.83
CA GLY A 141 11.20 4.17 1.75
C GLY A 141 11.99 4.69 0.55
N VAL A 142 11.33 4.84 -0.61
CA VAL A 142 11.95 5.38 -1.82
C VAL A 142 12.34 6.83 -1.63
N VAL A 143 11.43 7.68 -1.13
CA VAL A 143 11.68 9.11 -0.95
C VAL A 143 12.72 9.36 0.15
N ALA A 144 12.80 8.49 1.16
CA ALA A 144 13.80 8.55 2.21
C ALA A 144 15.22 8.16 1.75
N ASP A 145 15.35 7.45 0.62
CA ASP A 145 16.67 7.10 0.07
C ASP A 145 17.38 8.38 -0.43
N PRO A 146 18.62 8.67 0.01
CA PRO A 146 19.35 9.86 -0.43
C PRO A 146 19.51 9.97 -1.95
N ARG A 147 19.52 8.84 -2.67
CA ARG A 147 19.62 8.80 -4.14
C ARG A 147 18.35 9.27 -4.84
N PHE A 148 17.21 9.36 -4.13
CA PHE A 148 15.97 9.92 -4.69
C PHE A 148 16.16 11.37 -5.14
N ALA A 149 17.00 12.15 -4.46
CA ALA A 149 17.31 13.52 -4.86
C ALA A 149 17.87 13.61 -6.29
N GLU A 150 18.53 12.56 -6.79
CA GLU A 150 19.09 12.50 -8.14
C GLU A 150 18.03 12.34 -9.24
N ILE A 151 16.83 11.86 -8.86
CA ILE A 151 15.72 11.50 -9.75
C ILE A 151 14.41 12.23 -9.38
N ALA A 152 14.48 13.18 -8.44
CA ALA A 152 13.33 13.92 -7.98
C ALA A 152 12.60 14.60 -9.16
N PRO A 153 11.29 14.36 -9.33
CA PRO A 153 10.56 14.88 -10.48
C PRO A 153 9.97 16.28 -10.25
N ASP A 154 9.79 17.02 -11.35
CA ASP A 154 8.92 18.19 -11.40
C ASP A 154 7.43 17.78 -11.46
N PHE A 155 7.16 16.64 -12.11
CA PHE A 155 5.82 16.05 -12.22
C PHE A 155 5.87 14.53 -12.02
N ALA A 156 4.94 13.99 -11.25
CA ALA A 156 4.79 12.55 -11.06
C ALA A 156 3.40 12.08 -11.50
N PHE A 157 3.35 10.98 -12.25
CA PHE A 157 2.14 10.36 -12.75
C PHE A 157 2.10 8.89 -12.36
N SER A 158 0.92 8.41 -12.00
CA SER A 158 0.62 6.99 -11.83
C SER A 158 -0.78 6.71 -12.35
N LEU A 159 -1.07 5.44 -12.58
CA LEU A 159 -2.42 4.96 -12.88
C LEU A 159 -2.71 3.76 -12.00
N HIS A 160 -4.00 3.48 -11.83
CA HIS A 160 -4.45 2.26 -11.19
C HIS A 160 -5.65 1.73 -11.96
N ASN A 161 -5.69 0.42 -12.18
CA ASN A 161 -6.87 -0.24 -12.76
C ASN A 161 -8.06 -0.02 -11.82
N LEU A 162 -9.23 0.34 -12.36
CA LEU A 162 -10.44 0.52 -11.57
C LEU A 162 -11.55 -0.42 -12.09
N PRO A 163 -11.72 -1.60 -11.49
CA PRO A 163 -12.78 -2.53 -11.86
C PRO A 163 -14.16 -1.85 -11.86
N GLY A 164 -14.95 -2.14 -12.89
CA GLY A 164 -16.26 -1.51 -13.11
C GLY A 164 -16.24 -0.26 -13.99
N VAL A 165 -15.08 0.28 -14.33
CA VAL A 165 -14.93 1.29 -15.38
C VAL A 165 -14.86 0.61 -16.76
N PRO A 166 -15.59 1.10 -17.79
CA PRO A 166 -15.52 0.56 -19.14
C PRO A 166 -14.10 0.56 -19.71
N PHE A 167 -13.78 -0.46 -20.52
CA PHE A 167 -12.49 -0.56 -21.17
C PHE A 167 -12.23 0.64 -22.09
N GLY A 168 -11.02 1.21 -22.00
CA GLY A 168 -10.61 2.39 -22.76
C GLY A 168 -10.99 3.73 -22.14
N GLU A 169 -11.73 3.73 -21.01
CA GLU A 169 -12.02 4.96 -20.27
C GLU A 169 -10.96 5.24 -19.21
N VAL A 170 -10.56 6.51 -19.10
CA VAL A 170 -9.69 7.02 -18.04
C VAL A 170 -10.47 8.05 -17.22
N ARG A 171 -10.47 7.90 -15.91
CA ARG A 171 -11.13 8.84 -14.99
C ARG A 171 -10.09 9.68 -14.28
N LEU A 172 -10.34 10.99 -14.24
CA LEU A 172 -9.51 11.96 -13.55
C LEU A 172 -10.40 12.78 -12.61
N LYS A 173 -9.85 13.12 -11.45
CA LYS A 173 -10.49 14.02 -10.49
C LYS A 173 -9.42 14.99 -9.98
N ALA A 174 -9.76 16.28 -9.96
CA ALA A 174 -8.91 17.28 -9.33
C ALA A 174 -9.00 17.18 -7.79
N GLY A 175 -7.87 17.41 -7.12
CA GLY A 175 -7.77 17.34 -5.66
C GLY A 175 -7.66 15.90 -5.13
N THR A 176 -8.09 15.68 -3.88
CA THR A 176 -7.96 14.38 -3.20
C THR A 176 -8.77 13.28 -3.90
N VAL A 177 -8.10 12.20 -4.30
CA VAL A 177 -8.73 11.05 -4.99
C VAL A 177 -8.95 9.86 -4.05
N ASN A 178 -7.99 9.57 -3.17
CA ASN A 178 -8.03 8.42 -2.25
C ASN A 178 -8.08 8.85 -0.78
N CYS A 179 -8.56 7.97 0.10
CA CYS A 179 -8.50 8.19 1.55
C CYS A 179 -7.09 7.93 2.08
N ALA A 180 -6.64 8.79 3.01
CA ALA A 180 -5.57 8.43 3.93
C ALA A 180 -5.99 7.19 4.75
N SER A 181 -5.01 6.38 5.15
CA SER A 181 -5.20 5.17 5.96
C SER A 181 -4.20 5.12 7.08
N ARG A 182 -4.66 4.82 8.30
CA ARG A 182 -3.77 4.55 9.43
C ARG A 182 -4.31 3.40 10.27
N GLY A 183 -3.48 2.40 10.52
CA GLY A 183 -3.77 1.34 11.49
C GLY A 183 -3.50 1.82 12.92
N MET A 184 -4.35 1.42 13.84
CA MET A 184 -4.19 1.64 15.27
C MET A 184 -4.35 0.31 16.00
N ARG A 185 -3.40 -0.03 16.88
CA ARG A 185 -3.45 -1.19 17.75
C ARG A 185 -3.44 -0.71 19.20
N ILE A 186 -4.54 -0.94 19.91
CA ILE A 186 -4.72 -0.60 21.31
C ILE A 186 -4.51 -1.87 22.11
N VAL A 187 -3.52 -1.86 22.99
CA VAL A 187 -3.18 -2.97 23.88
C VAL A 187 -3.64 -2.59 25.28
N LEU A 188 -4.38 -3.48 25.94
CA LEU A 188 -4.93 -3.27 27.28
C LEU A 188 -4.32 -4.31 28.22
N GLU A 189 -3.53 -3.84 29.17
CA GLU A 189 -2.84 -4.70 30.15
C GLU A 189 -3.49 -4.58 31.53
N GLY A 190 -3.90 -5.71 32.08
CA GLY A 190 -4.50 -5.82 33.39
C GLY A 190 -3.92 -6.99 34.16
N LYS A 191 -4.75 -7.65 34.97
CA LYS A 191 -4.34 -8.77 35.80
C LYS A 191 -5.38 -9.89 35.74
N THR A 192 -4.94 -11.10 35.41
CA THR A 192 -5.80 -12.28 35.41
C THR A 192 -6.29 -12.61 36.82
N ALA A 193 -7.44 -13.25 36.90
CA ALA A 193 -8.02 -13.76 38.14
C ALA A 193 -8.75 -15.08 37.90
N HIS A 194 -9.00 -15.83 38.98
CA HIS A 194 -9.94 -16.93 38.91
C HIS A 194 -11.34 -16.37 38.58
N SER A 195 -12.09 -16.98 37.66
CA SER A 195 -13.36 -16.41 37.19
C SER A 195 -14.45 -16.28 38.28
N SER A 196 -14.32 -17.03 39.37
CA SER A 196 -15.18 -16.92 40.55
C SER A 196 -14.71 -15.89 41.60
N MET A 197 -13.55 -15.25 41.40
CA MET A 197 -12.98 -14.22 42.27
C MET A 197 -12.44 -13.04 41.43
N PRO A 198 -13.27 -12.42 40.57
CA PRO A 198 -12.84 -11.39 39.63
C PRO A 198 -12.21 -10.17 40.32
N GLU A 199 -12.56 -9.89 41.58
CA GLU A 199 -12.02 -8.80 42.41
C GLU A 199 -10.51 -8.93 42.70
N THR A 200 -9.91 -10.09 42.45
CA THR A 200 -8.47 -10.32 42.65
C THR A 200 -7.60 -9.90 41.45
N GLY A 201 -8.24 -9.50 40.35
CA GLY A 201 -7.61 -9.07 39.10
C GLY A 201 -8.18 -7.74 38.57
N THR A 202 -7.74 -7.38 37.38
CA THR A 202 -8.16 -6.19 36.65
C THR A 202 -8.41 -6.62 35.22
N SER A 203 -9.65 -6.94 34.92
CA SER A 203 -10.02 -7.48 33.61
C SER A 203 -10.16 -6.36 32.58
N PRO A 204 -9.62 -6.50 31.36
CA PRO A 204 -9.83 -5.53 30.28
C PRO A 204 -11.22 -5.61 29.65
N MET A 205 -12.05 -6.59 30.04
CA MET A 205 -13.37 -6.81 29.43
C MET A 205 -14.29 -5.58 29.46
N PRO A 206 -14.43 -4.84 30.59
CA PRO A 206 -15.27 -3.65 30.62
C PRO A 206 -14.76 -2.56 29.66
N THR A 207 -13.45 -2.29 29.64
CA THR A 207 -12.81 -1.34 28.72
C THR A 207 -13.04 -1.72 27.27
N VAL A 208 -12.82 -2.98 26.89
CA VAL A 208 -13.08 -3.47 25.53
C VAL A 208 -14.54 -3.25 25.14
N SER A 209 -15.47 -3.60 26.02
CA SER A 209 -16.92 -3.51 25.78
C SER A 209 -17.39 -2.07 25.54
N GLU A 210 -16.76 -1.09 26.17
CA GLU A 210 -17.06 0.33 26.01
C GLU A 210 -16.31 0.96 24.81
N LEU A 211 -15.05 0.57 24.61
CA LEU A 211 -14.19 1.10 23.57
C LEU A 211 -14.64 0.70 22.17
N MET A 212 -15.05 -0.56 21.96
CA MET A 212 -15.43 -1.07 20.64
C MET A 212 -16.54 -0.29 19.94
N PRO A 213 -17.67 0.08 20.60
CA PRO A 213 -18.68 0.93 19.98
C PRO A 213 -18.30 2.42 19.96
N ALA A 214 -17.51 2.89 20.94
CA ALA A 214 -17.15 4.30 21.04
C ALA A 214 -16.16 4.75 19.95
N LEU A 215 -15.24 3.86 19.55
CA LEU A 215 -14.25 4.12 18.51
C LEU A 215 -14.90 4.48 17.14
N PRO A 216 -15.80 3.66 16.55
CA PRO A 216 -16.49 4.03 15.30
C PRO A 216 -17.36 5.28 15.42
N ALA A 217 -17.86 5.60 16.62
CA ALA A 217 -18.66 6.81 16.86
C ALA A 217 -17.86 8.12 16.72
N LEU A 218 -16.52 8.04 16.66
CA LEU A 218 -15.67 9.18 16.31
C LEU A 218 -15.77 9.58 14.82
N GLY A 219 -16.24 8.67 13.96
CA GLY A 219 -16.41 8.93 12.53
C GLY A 219 -17.47 9.98 12.22
N ARG A 220 -17.26 10.75 11.15
CA ARG A 220 -18.13 11.86 10.72
C ARG A 220 -18.21 11.95 9.20
N GLY A 221 -19.36 12.37 8.72
CA GLY A 221 -19.59 12.69 7.31
C GLY A 221 -19.50 11.51 6.37
N THR A 222 -19.51 11.82 5.09
CA THR A 222 -19.33 10.92 3.96
C THR A 222 -18.04 11.30 3.22
N PHE A 223 -17.52 10.42 2.35
CA PHE A 223 -16.29 10.72 1.61
C PHE A 223 -16.38 12.01 0.76
N ALA A 224 -17.57 12.50 0.41
CA ALA A 224 -17.70 13.77 -0.30
C ALA A 224 -17.38 14.99 0.58
N ASP A 225 -17.47 14.85 1.90
CA ASP A 225 -17.37 15.94 2.86
C ASP A 225 -15.90 16.27 3.20
N ASP A 226 -15.63 17.54 3.51
CA ASP A 226 -14.29 18.01 3.90
C ASP A 226 -13.90 17.55 5.32
N ASP A 227 -14.88 17.31 6.18
CA ASP A 227 -14.70 16.83 7.56
C ASP A 227 -14.79 15.30 7.67
N PHE A 228 -14.79 14.58 6.54
CA PHE A 228 -14.85 13.13 6.49
C PHE A 228 -13.79 12.48 7.39
N SER A 229 -14.28 11.63 8.29
CA SER A 229 -13.48 10.72 9.10
C SER A 229 -14.23 9.42 9.30
N MET A 230 -13.52 8.31 9.29
CA MET A 230 -14.10 7.00 9.53
C MET A 230 -13.12 6.19 10.34
N LEU A 231 -13.65 5.47 11.33
CA LEU A 231 -12.89 4.54 12.14
C LEU A 231 -13.64 3.23 12.17
N THR A 232 -12.98 2.15 11.76
CA THR A 232 -13.56 0.80 11.75
C THR A 232 -12.77 -0.07 12.70
N VAL A 233 -13.42 -0.69 13.68
CA VAL A 233 -12.81 -1.77 14.48
C VAL A 233 -12.66 -2.99 13.58
N THR A 234 -11.44 -3.44 13.37
CA THR A 234 -11.10 -4.52 12.42
C THR A 234 -10.73 -5.83 13.10
N HIS A 235 -10.31 -5.78 14.37
CA HIS A 235 -9.95 -6.96 15.14
C HIS A 235 -10.14 -6.71 16.64
N CYS A 236 -10.48 -7.76 17.38
CA CYS A 236 -10.49 -7.77 18.83
C CYS A 236 -10.09 -9.16 19.34
N SER A 237 -9.19 -9.21 20.32
CA SER A 237 -8.84 -10.42 21.07
C SER A 237 -8.81 -10.10 22.56
N MET A 238 -9.20 -11.06 23.41
CA MET A 238 -9.26 -10.86 24.86
C MET A 238 -9.13 -12.20 25.58
N GLY A 239 -8.04 -12.34 26.34
CA GLY A 239 -7.73 -13.56 27.07
C GLY A 239 -7.68 -14.83 26.23
N GLU A 240 -7.59 -15.95 26.93
CA GLU A 240 -7.60 -17.30 26.35
C GLU A 240 -9.03 -17.88 26.34
N ALA A 241 -9.30 -18.81 25.43
CA ALA A 241 -10.60 -19.47 25.29
C ALA A 241 -10.85 -20.52 26.41
N VAL A 242 -10.94 -20.06 27.67
CA VAL A 242 -11.14 -20.89 28.87
C VAL A 242 -12.16 -20.27 29.83
N PHE A 243 -12.90 -21.11 30.57
CA PHE A 243 -13.98 -20.65 31.46
C PHE A 243 -13.51 -20.22 32.86
N GLY A 244 -12.33 -20.69 33.30
CA GLY A 244 -11.85 -20.55 34.68
C GLY A 244 -11.07 -19.27 34.98
N ILE A 245 -10.81 -18.43 33.96
CA ILE A 245 -9.86 -17.32 34.06
C ILE A 245 -10.52 -16.04 33.55
N ALA A 246 -10.54 -15.00 34.39
CA ALA A 246 -10.82 -13.64 33.95
C ALA A 246 -9.59 -13.11 33.17
N PRO A 247 -9.78 -12.48 32.00
CA PRO A 247 -8.67 -12.05 31.16
C PRO A 247 -7.84 -10.97 31.88
N GLY A 248 -6.53 -10.92 31.59
CA GLY A 248 -5.64 -9.84 32.02
C GLY A 248 -4.99 -9.11 30.86
N TYR A 249 -5.43 -9.41 29.63
CA TYR A 249 -4.88 -8.87 28.39
C TYR A 249 -5.96 -8.81 27.32
N ALA A 250 -5.97 -7.74 26.53
CA ALA A 250 -6.78 -7.64 25.32
C ALA A 250 -6.10 -6.74 24.28
N GLU A 251 -6.44 -6.95 23.01
CA GLU A 251 -6.11 -6.03 21.93
C GLU A 251 -7.37 -5.63 21.16
N VAL A 252 -7.46 -4.36 20.79
CA VAL A 252 -8.46 -3.82 19.86
C VAL A 252 -7.74 -3.11 18.73
N TRP A 253 -8.00 -3.53 17.49
CA TRP A 253 -7.40 -2.92 16.30
C TRP A 253 -8.44 -2.13 15.53
N ALA A 254 -8.03 -1.00 15.00
CA ALA A 254 -8.86 -0.14 14.20
C ALA A 254 -8.13 0.40 12.97
N THR A 255 -8.89 0.64 11.91
CA THR A 255 -8.41 1.36 10.73
C THR A 255 -9.08 2.72 10.67
N LEU A 256 -8.27 3.77 10.67
CA LEU A 256 -8.68 5.17 10.55
C LEU A 256 -8.57 5.61 9.09
N ARG A 257 -9.56 6.36 8.61
CA ARG A 257 -9.62 6.91 7.25
C ARG A 257 -10.04 8.38 7.28
N THR A 258 -9.33 9.22 6.54
CA THR A 258 -9.69 10.63 6.31
C THR A 258 -9.33 11.06 4.89
N ARG A 259 -9.70 12.29 4.50
CA ARG A 259 -9.26 12.88 3.22
C ARG A 259 -8.04 13.79 3.32
N ARG A 260 -7.80 14.33 4.51
CA ARG A 260 -6.76 15.32 4.77
C ARG A 260 -5.94 14.90 5.97
N ASP A 261 -4.66 15.24 5.95
CA ASP A 261 -3.69 14.85 6.96
C ASP A 261 -3.99 15.51 8.31
N GLU A 262 -4.44 16.77 8.31
CA GLU A 262 -4.82 17.46 9.55
C GLU A 262 -5.96 16.72 10.26
N ARG A 263 -6.94 16.22 9.50
CA ARG A 263 -8.06 15.44 10.06
C ARG A 263 -7.61 14.07 10.55
N MET A 264 -6.60 13.47 9.92
CA MET A 264 -6.03 12.21 10.42
C MET A 264 -5.37 12.43 11.79
N ALA A 265 -4.62 13.53 11.95
CA ALA A 265 -3.99 13.86 13.23
C ALA A 265 -5.04 14.09 14.34
N GLU A 266 -6.12 14.81 14.03
CA GLU A 266 -7.24 15.01 14.97
C GLU A 266 -7.93 13.69 15.35
N LEU A 267 -8.23 12.83 14.37
CA LEU A 267 -8.90 11.54 14.62
C LEU A 267 -8.03 10.59 15.46
N VAL A 268 -6.71 10.57 15.20
CA VAL A 268 -5.76 9.81 16.01
C VAL A 268 -5.75 10.32 17.45
N ALA A 269 -5.60 11.64 17.65
CA ALA A 269 -5.59 12.22 18.99
C ALA A 269 -6.89 11.96 19.75
N ALA A 270 -8.04 12.04 19.07
CA ALA A 270 -9.35 11.74 19.67
C ALA A 270 -9.49 10.26 20.06
N ALA A 271 -9.05 9.34 19.20
CA ALA A 271 -9.09 7.90 19.49
C ALA A 271 -8.12 7.50 20.60
N GLU A 272 -6.91 8.08 20.64
CA GLU A 272 -5.94 7.87 21.71
C GLU A 272 -6.46 8.42 23.06
N ALA A 273 -7.03 9.63 23.07
CA ALA A 273 -7.61 10.22 24.27
C ALA A 273 -8.80 9.39 24.80
N LEU A 274 -9.71 8.97 23.91
CA LEU A 274 -10.84 8.12 24.26
C LEU A 274 -10.40 6.77 24.83
N ALA A 275 -9.41 6.14 24.20
CA ALA A 275 -8.86 4.88 24.69
C ALA A 275 -8.25 5.03 26.09
N ALA A 276 -7.47 6.08 26.31
CA ALA A 276 -6.85 6.38 27.60
C ALA A 276 -7.91 6.69 28.68
N GLU A 277 -8.95 7.46 28.34
CA GLU A 277 -10.04 7.80 29.27
C GLU A 277 -10.80 6.56 29.72
N ILE A 278 -11.23 5.72 28.78
CA ILE A 278 -11.97 4.48 29.08
C ILE A 278 -11.06 3.50 29.84
N ALA A 279 -9.79 3.35 29.44
CA ALA A 279 -8.84 2.49 30.16
C ALA A 279 -8.65 2.94 31.61
N ALA A 280 -8.44 4.24 31.84
CA ALA A 280 -8.29 4.80 33.19
C ALA A 280 -9.53 4.62 34.06
N ALA A 281 -10.74 4.75 33.49
CA ALA A 281 -12.00 4.55 34.21
C ALA A 281 -12.14 3.11 34.77
N HIS A 282 -11.51 2.13 34.13
CA HIS A 282 -11.51 0.72 34.55
C HIS A 282 -10.18 0.27 35.19
N GLY A 283 -9.27 1.21 35.47
CA GLY A 283 -8.01 0.93 36.17
C GLY A 283 -6.93 0.24 35.34
N LEU A 284 -6.96 0.41 34.02
CA LEU A 284 -5.96 -0.10 33.08
C LEU A 284 -5.01 1.02 32.61
N ALA A 285 -3.88 0.62 32.04
CA ALA A 285 -2.91 1.49 31.38
C ALA A 285 -2.93 1.29 29.86
#